data_AF-A0A964XQU0-F1
#
_entry.id   AF-A0A964XQU0-F1
#
_cell.length_a   1.000
_cell.length_b   1.000
_cell.length_c   1.000
_cell.angle_alpha   90.00
_cell.angle_beta   90.00
_cell.angle_gamma   90.00
#
_symmetry.space_group_name_H-M   'P 1'
#
loop_
_entity.id
_entity.type
_entity.pdbx_description
1 polymer ?
#
loop_
_entity_poly.entity_id
_entity_poly.type
_entity_poly.pdbx_seq_one_letter_code
_entity_poly.pdbx_strand_id
1 'polypeptide(L)' 'MAHAEAVARLFNDHGVAAASIDGSMDAANRRQLLADLAIGRIKVLTSCSLIGEGV' A
#
# COMPACT_ATOMS: atom_id res chain seq x y z
N MET A 1 4.46 -4.83 11.25
CA MET A 1 3.82 -5.66 10.21
C MET A 1 2.30 -5.85 10.41
N ALA A 2 1.80 -6.29 11.57
CA ALA A 2 0.38 -6.64 11.74
C ALA A 2 -0.65 -5.51 11.52
N HIS A 3 -0.29 -4.24 11.71
CA HIS A 3 -1.25 -3.14 11.64
C HIS A 3 -1.53 -2.66 10.20
N ALA A 4 -0.50 -2.53 9.36
CA ALA A 4 -0.64 -2.08 7.97
C ALA A 4 -1.46 -3.08 7.13
N GLU A 5 -1.23 -4.38 7.32
CA GLU A 5 -1.95 -5.43 6.62
C GLU A 5 -3.41 -5.53 7.08
N ALA A 6 -3.69 -5.36 8.38
CA ALA A 6 -5.06 -5.33 8.91
C ALA A 6 -5.87 -4.15 8.35
N VAL A 7 -5.24 -2.98 8.23
CA VAL A 7 -5.87 -1.79 7.63
C VAL A 7 -6.11 -1.99 6.13
N ALA A 8 -5.12 -2.50 5.38
CA ALA A 8 -5.31 -2.83 3.97
C ALA A 8 -6.42 -3.87 3.78
N ARG A 9 -6.50 -4.87 4.66
CA ARG A 9 -7.54 -5.90 4.60
C ARG A 9 -8.93 -5.32 4.88
N LEU A 10 -9.06 -4.42 5.85
CA LEU A 10 -10.31 -3.69 6.11
C LEU A 10 -10.76 -2.86 4.89
N PHE A 11 -9.83 -2.13 4.26
CA PHE A 11 -10.17 -1.37 3.05
C PHE A 11 -10.62 -2.29 1.91
N ASN A 12 -9.93 -3.40 1.68
CA ASN A 12 -10.34 -4.37 0.65
C ASN A 12 -11.71 -5.00 0.95
N ASP A 13 -12.00 -5.30 2.22
CA ASP A 13 -13.30 -5.85 2.65
C ASP A 13 -14.46 -4.87 2.35
N HIS A 14 -14.19 -3.57 2.46
CA HIS A 14 -15.11 -2.50 2.09
C HIS A 14 -15.07 -2.11 0.58
N GLY A 15 -14.41 -2.91 -0.28
CA GLY A 15 -14.35 -2.70 -1.72
C GLY A 15 -13.35 -1.62 -2.17
N VAL A 16 -12.48 -1.17 -1.27
CA VAL A 16 -11.40 -0.21 -1.56
C VAL A 16 -10.11 -0.99 -1.77
N ALA A 17 -9.65 -1.06 -3.02
CA ALA A 17 -8.38 -1.70 -3.35
C ALA A 17 -7.24 -1.06 -2.54
N ALA A 18 -6.66 -1.85 -1.64
CA ALA A 18 -5.59 -1.42 -0.74
C ALA A 18 -4.43 -2.42 -0.73
N ALA A 19 -3.20 -1.93 -0.72
CA ALA A 19 -2.01 -2.76 -0.67
C ALA A 19 -1.04 -2.25 0.40
N SER A 20 -0.37 -3.16 1.10
CA SER A 20 0.70 -2.81 2.03
C SER A 20 2.07 -3.04 1.40
N ILE A 21 2.97 -2.06 1.50
CA ILE A 21 4.38 -2.19 1.09
C ILE A 21 5.24 -2.34 2.34
N ASP A 22 6.14 -3.32 2.33
CA ASP A 22 7.13 -3.55 3.37
C ASP A 22 8.54 -3.21 2.86
N GLY A 23 9.44 -2.80 3.76
CA GLY A 23 10.84 -2.49 3.43
C GLY A 23 11.64 -3.69 2.92
N SER A 24 11.16 -4.91 3.15
CA SER A 24 11.73 -6.16 2.62
C SER A 24 11.23 -6.48 1.20
N MET A 25 10.30 -5.69 0.66
CA MET A 25 9.70 -5.92 -0.65
C MET A 25 10.61 -5.41 -1.77
N ASP A 26 10.77 -6.22 -2.82
CA ASP A 26 11.68 -5.91 -3.93
C ASP A 26 11.34 -4.56 -4.60
N ALA A 27 12.37 -3.81 -5.00
CA ALA A 27 12.23 -2.49 -5.58
C ALA A 27 11.40 -2.49 -6.88
N ALA A 28 11.37 -3.61 -7.62
CA ALA A 28 10.49 -3.79 -8.76
C ALA A 28 9.02 -3.84 -8.34
N ASN A 29 8.72 -4.64 -7.31
CA ASN A 29 7.36 -4.81 -6.78
C ASN A 29 6.84 -3.50 -6.16
N ARG A 30 7.70 -2.78 -5.43
CA ARG A 30 7.38 -1.45 -4.90
C ARG A 30 7.04 -0.46 -6.02
N ARG A 31 7.83 -0.41 -7.10
CA ARG A 31 7.55 0.47 -8.25
C ARG A 31 6.24 0.13 -8.94
N GLN A 32 5.92 -1.16 -9.07
CA GLN A 32 4.68 -1.60 -9.66
C GLN A 32 3.47 -1.17 -8.82
N LEU A 33 3.54 -1.32 -7.49
CA LEU A 33 2.48 -0.87 -6.59
C LEU A 33 2.32 0.66 -6.58
N LEU A 34 3.42 1.42 -6.72
CA LEU A 34 3.37 2.87 -6.90
C LEU A 34 2.77 3.27 -8.25
N ALA A 35 3.08 2.55 -9.32
CA ALA A 35 2.47 2.78 -10.63
C ALA A 35 0.97 2.46 -10.60
N ASP A 36 0.59 1.37 -9.94
CA ASP A 36 -0.80 0.99 -9.70
C ASP A 36 -1.56 2.03 -8.86
N LEU A 37 -0.89 2.68 -7.90
CA LEU A 37 -1.44 3.84 -7.16
C LEU A 37 -1.61 5.05 -8.09
N ALA A 38 -0.61 5.34 -8.92
CA ALA A 38 -0.61 6.50 -9.82
C ALA A 38 -1.70 6.41 -10.91
N ILE A 39 -2.01 5.21 -11.40
CA ILE A 39 -3.10 4.98 -12.36
C ILE A 39 -4.47 4.78 -11.70
N GLY A 40 -4.55 4.83 -10.36
CA GLY A 40 -5.78 4.66 -9.59
C GLY A 40 -6.29 3.22 -9.49
N ARG A 41 -5.46 2.22 -9.80
CA ARG A 41 -5.80 0.80 -9.63
C ARG A 41 -5.81 0.39 -8.15
N ILE A 42 -4.90 0.97 -7.35
CA ILE A 42 -4.95 0.90 -5.88
C ILE A 42 -5.33 2.27 -5.36
N LYS A 43 -6.24 2.32 -4.39
CA LYS A 43 -6.69 3.58 -3.77
C LYS A 43 -5.95 3.89 -2.47
N VAL A 44 -5.41 2.86 -1.81
CA VAL A 44 -4.75 3.01 -0.52
C VAL A 44 -3.46 2.20 -0.52
N LEU A 45 -2.36 2.84 -0.12
CA LEU A 45 -1.05 2.21 -0.02
C LEU A 45 -0.55 2.40 1.41
N THR A 46 -0.39 1.32 2.17
CA THR A 46 0.04 1.36 3.58
C THR A 46 1.49 0.88 3.71
N SER A 47 2.40 1.77 4.11
CA SER A 47 3.81 1.43 4.32
C SER A 47 4.10 1.27 5.81
N CYS A 48 4.78 0.19 6.20
CA CYS A 48 5.15 -0.02 7.60
C CYS A 48 6.42 0.74 8.03
N SER A 49 7.06 1.53 7.14
CA SER A 49 8.32 2.20 7.48
C SER A 49 8.47 3.64 7.03
N LEU A 50 7.70 4.15 6.06
CA LEU A 50 7.89 5.53 5.60
C LEU A 50 6.75 6.01 4.69
N ILE A 51 5.58 6.28 5.25
CA ILE A 51 4.66 7.28 4.66
C ILE A 51 4.44 8.32 5.75
N GLY A 52 5.48 9.13 5.94
CA GLY A 52 5.48 10.30 6.82
C GLY A 52 5.42 11.63 6.06
N GLU A 53 5.50 11.64 4.73
CA GLU A 53 5.52 12.90 3.96
C GLU A 53 4.57 12.82 2.78
N GLY A 54 3.32 13.15 3.08
CA GLY A 54 2.29 13.54 2.12
C GLY A 54 1.66 14.83 2.61
N VAL A 55 2.46 15.90 2.65
CA VAL A 55 2.01 17.30 2.61
C VAL A 55 2.55 17.95 1.34
#